data_AF-A0A7C2WDT8-F1
#
_entry.id   AF-A0A7C2WDT8-F1
#
_cell.length_a   1.000
_cell.length_b   1.000
_cell.length_c   1.000
_cell.angle_alpha   90.00
_cell.angle_beta   90.00
_cell.angle_gamma   90.00
#
_symmetry.space_group_name_H-M   'P 1'
#
loop_
_entity.id
_entity.type
_entity.pdbx_description
1 polymer ?
#
loop_
_entity_poly.entity_id
_entity_poly.type
_entity_poly.pdbx_seq_one_letter_code
_entity_poly.pdbx_strand_id
1 'polypeptide(L)'
;MLSHSRPASIALVLTVLAPALLAAAPEDIQPPPNAPVPQGPGLATRYPGDEGLENDPAVLFLEDFETGSPQEVAHRWGHISRSENIALSDDIHTQSPGLKSIHIRDNGHLYTHTRGVDTFFARFYVKFHPRTGYIHHFVHIVADRTPTPWPKGGAGETPPGDAKFSTGIEPTGRWGKFPPPGVWNFYTYWHEMKTKWGSVYNGIQEPIEPGRWYCVEAMLKANSTPDAHDGVQAFWVDGKLHGYFDGFRWRTTDTLKINSFWLLYYNTEQPAQHNNDPAPESRVMEVWFDDIVLATEYIGPVQGSPKSGKKKATPSKSALLTAGLLIAEPTKTAFKADFASGASGFKEGRLATHEGAAVYEFGPKGVSNWNTFSANVTDATTVRFRIKPLADVSDLQVLIWSDKLKDNCRIRLGALGKDQWRTVEFRAIEARVGWDMKGKSLEGDVLNNVKIALDGPADARYWLSHFEILD
;
A
#
# COMPACT_ATOMS: atom_id res chain seq x y z
N MET A 1 1.34 46.73 -0.91
CA MET A 1 0.04 46.08 -0.62
C MET A 1 -0.54 45.61 -1.94
N LEU A 2 -0.68 44.30 -2.11
CA LEU A 2 -1.79 43.58 -2.78
C LEU A 2 -1.32 42.15 -3.02
N SER A 3 -1.99 41.24 -2.33
CA SER A 3 -1.77 39.81 -2.28
C SER A 3 -2.06 39.17 -3.64
N HIS A 4 -1.23 38.21 -4.04
CA HIS A 4 -1.57 37.24 -5.08
C HIS A 4 -1.78 35.89 -4.40
N SER A 5 -3.05 35.53 -4.26
CA SER A 5 -3.54 34.23 -3.82
C SER A 5 -3.20 33.16 -4.86
N ARG A 6 -2.62 32.04 -4.41
CA ARG A 6 -2.50 30.81 -5.19
C ARG A 6 -3.90 30.18 -5.36
N PRO A 7 -4.24 29.59 -6.51
CA PRO A 7 -5.49 28.85 -6.64
C PRO A 7 -5.38 27.54 -5.86
N ALA A 8 -6.34 27.32 -4.96
CA ALA A 8 -6.56 26.02 -4.33
C ALA A 8 -7.03 25.03 -5.40
N SER A 9 -6.36 23.88 -5.49
CA SER A 9 -6.86 22.75 -6.27
C SER A 9 -8.05 22.14 -5.53
N ILE A 10 -9.26 22.41 -6.01
CA ILE A 10 -10.49 21.78 -5.55
C ILE A 10 -10.52 20.38 -6.15
N ALA A 11 -10.30 19.37 -5.31
CA ALA A 11 -10.65 17.99 -5.66
C ALA A 11 -12.18 17.91 -5.70
N LEU A 12 -12.74 17.84 -6.91
CA LEU A 12 -14.16 17.61 -7.12
C LEU A 12 -14.48 16.16 -6.73
N VAL A 13 -14.99 15.98 -5.51
CA VAL A 13 -15.61 14.73 -5.10
C VAL A 13 -16.96 14.67 -5.83
N LEU A 14 -17.04 13.86 -6.88
CA LEU A 14 -18.31 13.54 -7.53
C LEU A 14 -19.16 12.71 -6.54
N THR A 15 -20.15 13.35 -5.94
CA THR A 15 -21.21 12.69 -5.18
C THR A 15 -22.12 11.94 -6.15
N VAL A 16 -21.74 10.71 -6.49
CA VAL A 16 -22.67 9.77 -7.13
C VAL A 16 -23.60 9.27 -6.03
N LEU A 17 -24.83 9.78 -6.00
CA LEU A 17 -25.95 9.15 -5.29
C LEU A 17 -26.22 7.79 -5.96
N ALA A 18 -25.47 6.77 -5.54
CA ALA A 18 -25.78 5.40 -5.88
C ALA A 18 -27.04 4.99 -5.08
N PRO A 19 -28.03 4.34 -5.71
CA PRO A 19 -29.14 3.75 -4.97
C PRO A 19 -28.54 2.72 -4.00
N ALA A 20 -29.05 2.71 -2.76
CA ALA A 20 -28.69 1.74 -1.73
C ALA A 20 -29.07 0.32 -2.19
N LEU A 21 -28.22 -0.29 -3.02
CA LEU A 21 -28.16 -1.73 -3.13
C LEU A 21 -27.69 -2.21 -1.76
N LEU A 22 -28.49 -3.09 -1.13
CA LEU A 22 -28.02 -3.89 -0.01
C LEU A 22 -26.66 -4.49 -0.42
N ALA A 23 -25.58 -3.95 0.15
CA ALA A 23 -24.29 -4.59 0.05
C ALA A 23 -24.48 -5.98 0.65
N ALA A 24 -24.14 -7.03 -0.09
CA ALA A 24 -24.07 -8.36 0.48
C ALA A 24 -23.17 -8.25 1.72
N ALA A 25 -23.67 -8.71 2.87
CA ALA A 25 -22.90 -8.65 4.10
C ALA A 25 -21.56 -9.35 3.87
N PRO A 26 -20.45 -8.80 4.37
CA PRO A 26 -19.17 -9.47 4.25
C PRO A 26 -19.26 -10.88 4.82
N GLU A 27 -18.57 -11.82 4.16
CA GLU A 27 -18.51 -13.21 4.58
C GLU A 27 -18.01 -13.26 6.03
N ASP A 28 -18.74 -13.95 6.90
CA ASP A 28 -18.45 -14.05 8.33
C ASP A 28 -17.75 -15.38 8.60
N ILE A 29 -16.44 -15.33 8.86
CA ILE A 29 -15.60 -16.52 9.00
C ILE A 29 -15.10 -16.63 10.44
N GLN A 30 -15.24 -17.82 11.02
CA GLN A 30 -14.83 -18.17 12.39
C GLN A 30 -13.50 -18.95 12.37
N PRO A 31 -12.69 -18.87 13.44
CA PRO A 31 -11.39 -19.56 13.49
C PRO A 31 -11.56 -21.09 13.53
N PRO A 32 -10.62 -21.87 12.96
CA PRO A 32 -10.64 -23.32 13.05
C PRO A 32 -10.28 -23.79 14.46
N PRO A 33 -10.74 -24.98 14.88
CA PRO A 33 -10.66 -25.43 16.28
C PRO A 33 -9.24 -25.81 16.79
N ASN A 34 -8.20 -25.82 15.94
CA ASN A 34 -6.81 -26.10 16.34
C ASN A 34 -5.84 -25.24 15.52
N ALA A 35 -5.32 -24.18 16.11
CA ALA A 35 -4.48 -23.19 15.44
C ALA A 35 -2.98 -23.44 15.70
N PRO A 36 -2.17 -23.82 14.69
CA PRO A 36 -0.71 -23.89 14.81
C PRO A 36 -0.12 -22.48 14.71
N VAL A 37 -0.08 -21.76 15.83
CA VAL A 37 0.45 -20.38 15.90
C VAL A 37 1.52 -20.26 16.97
N PRO A 38 2.47 -19.32 16.80
CA PRO A 38 3.35 -18.95 17.90
C PRO A 38 2.52 -18.53 19.10
N GLN A 39 2.73 -19.22 20.21
CA GLN A 39 2.23 -18.86 21.53
C GLN A 39 3.44 -18.82 22.45
N GLY A 40 3.47 -17.88 23.39
CA GLY A 40 4.61 -17.67 24.28
C GLY A 40 5.05 -16.21 24.35
N PRO A 41 6.22 -15.92 24.91
CA PRO A 41 6.58 -14.55 25.28
C PRO A 41 7.21 -13.71 24.13
N GLY A 42 7.40 -14.31 22.94
CA GLY A 42 7.87 -13.62 21.73
C GLY A 42 9.30 -13.05 21.82
N LEU A 43 9.70 -12.25 20.82
CA LEU A 43 10.98 -11.53 20.79
C LEU A 43 11.20 -10.64 22.02
N ALA A 44 10.15 -9.96 22.49
CA ALA A 44 10.17 -8.99 23.58
C ALA A 44 10.73 -9.57 24.89
N THR A 45 10.59 -10.89 25.12
CA THR A 45 11.16 -11.54 26.30
C THR A 45 12.68 -11.41 26.44
N ARG A 46 13.39 -11.21 25.32
CA ARG A 46 14.86 -11.07 25.29
C ARG A 46 15.31 -9.62 25.49
N TYR A 47 14.38 -8.67 25.41
CA TYR A 47 14.63 -7.24 25.48
C TYR A 47 13.72 -6.61 26.54
N PRO A 48 14.12 -6.61 27.82
CA PRO A 48 13.31 -5.99 28.87
C PRO A 48 13.01 -4.53 28.54
N GLY A 49 11.72 -4.16 28.49
CA GLY A 49 11.27 -2.86 28.02
C GLY A 49 11.61 -2.55 26.56
N ASP A 50 11.74 -3.57 25.72
CA ASP A 50 12.19 -3.50 24.33
C ASP A 50 13.54 -2.78 24.10
N GLU A 51 14.35 -2.60 25.16
CA GLU A 51 15.63 -1.93 25.03
C GLU A 51 16.57 -2.73 24.11
N GLY A 52 16.92 -2.15 22.96
CA GLY A 52 17.81 -2.76 21.97
C GLY A 52 17.11 -3.67 20.96
N LEU A 53 15.78 -3.83 21.04
CA LEU A 53 14.99 -4.66 20.12
C LEU A 53 15.13 -4.20 18.66
N GLU A 54 15.36 -2.90 18.42
CA GLU A 54 15.59 -2.35 17.07
C GLU A 54 16.80 -2.94 16.35
N ASN A 55 17.71 -3.60 17.08
CA ASN A 55 18.90 -4.24 16.53
C ASN A 55 18.71 -5.75 16.24
N ASP A 56 17.55 -6.31 16.58
CA ASP A 56 17.29 -7.73 16.30
C ASP A 56 17.11 -7.97 14.80
N PRO A 57 17.74 -9.02 14.21
CA PRO A 57 17.64 -9.28 12.78
C PRO A 57 16.21 -9.59 12.29
N ALA A 58 15.32 -10.06 13.17
CA ALA A 58 13.91 -10.27 12.83
C ALA A 58 13.15 -8.96 12.71
N VAL A 59 13.60 -7.86 13.34
CA VAL A 59 12.92 -6.56 13.27
C VAL A 59 13.14 -5.92 11.89
N LEU A 60 12.01 -5.47 11.33
CA LEU A 60 11.91 -4.80 10.04
C LEU A 60 11.81 -3.28 10.19
N PHE A 61 11.12 -2.84 11.24
CA PHE A 61 10.88 -1.44 11.55
C PHE A 61 10.47 -1.31 13.01
N LEU A 62 10.96 -0.28 13.70
CA LEU A 62 10.59 0.07 15.07
C LEU A 62 10.43 1.59 15.20
N GLU A 63 9.35 2.02 15.87
CA GLU A 63 9.11 3.40 16.29
C GLU A 63 8.52 3.40 17.71
N ASP A 64 9.25 3.99 18.64
CA ASP A 64 8.86 4.15 20.05
C ASP A 64 8.37 5.57 20.37
N PHE A 65 8.34 6.47 19.38
CA PHE A 65 7.93 7.88 19.47
C PHE A 65 8.73 8.72 20.48
N GLU A 66 9.85 8.21 21.00
CA GLU A 66 10.69 8.91 21.97
C GLU A 66 11.64 9.93 21.31
N THR A 67 11.77 9.86 19.99
CA THR A 67 12.80 10.60 19.23
C THR A 67 12.22 11.45 18.11
N GLY A 68 12.45 12.76 18.21
CA GLY A 68 12.10 13.76 17.20
C GLY A 68 10.68 14.31 17.35
N SER A 69 10.37 15.29 16.52
CA SER A 69 9.07 15.92 16.33
C SER A 69 8.13 15.05 15.47
N PRO A 70 6.80 15.31 15.47
CA PRO A 70 5.87 14.65 14.55
C PRO A 70 6.28 14.73 13.08
N GLN A 71 6.92 15.83 12.66
CA GLN A 71 7.42 16.01 11.29
C GLN A 71 8.62 15.10 11.00
N GLU A 72 9.51 14.90 11.96
CA GLU A 72 10.64 13.97 11.82
C GLU A 72 10.16 12.52 11.83
N VAL A 73 9.17 12.18 12.66
CA VAL A 73 8.48 10.88 12.61
C VAL A 73 7.88 10.67 11.21
N ALA A 74 7.11 11.64 10.70
CA ALA A 74 6.52 11.58 9.38
C ALA A 74 7.55 11.34 8.26
N HIS A 75 8.68 12.04 8.32
CA HIS A 75 9.76 11.86 7.35
C HIS A 75 10.36 10.45 7.40
N ARG A 76 10.51 9.85 8.59
CA ARG A 76 11.02 8.48 8.73
C ARG A 76 10.04 7.43 8.24
N TRP A 77 8.75 7.60 8.52
CA TRP A 77 7.68 6.74 8.01
C TRP A 77 7.53 6.86 6.49
N GLY A 78 7.88 8.02 5.92
CA GLY A 78 7.85 8.26 4.48
C GLY A 78 6.53 8.87 4.00
N HIS A 79 5.43 8.66 4.72
CA HIS A 79 4.18 9.35 4.45
C HIS A 79 3.31 9.56 5.70
N ILE A 80 2.74 10.76 5.79
CA ILE A 80 1.76 11.16 6.79
C ILE A 80 0.54 11.77 6.09
N SER A 81 -0.65 11.47 6.59
CA SER A 81 -1.89 12.12 6.18
C SER A 81 -2.48 12.88 7.36
N ARG A 82 -3.09 14.04 7.09
CA ARG A 82 -3.70 14.91 8.10
C ARG A 82 -2.72 15.22 9.23
N SER A 83 -1.51 15.68 8.91
CA SER A 83 -0.48 15.96 9.92
C SER A 83 -0.94 16.98 10.97
N GLU A 84 -1.87 17.87 10.62
CA GLU A 84 -2.51 18.80 11.55
C GLU A 84 -3.21 18.08 12.72
N ASN A 85 -3.65 16.85 12.52
CA ASN A 85 -4.37 16.00 13.47
C ASN A 85 -3.49 15.11 14.34
N ILE A 86 -2.18 15.14 14.11
CA ILE A 86 -1.23 14.20 14.70
C ILE A 86 -0.26 14.95 15.62
N ALA A 87 -0.12 14.48 16.86
CA ALA A 87 0.77 15.06 17.86
C ALA A 87 1.41 13.98 18.74
N LEU A 88 2.51 14.33 19.42
CA LEU A 88 3.05 13.49 20.49
C LEU A 88 2.25 13.75 21.79
N SER A 89 2.06 12.72 22.59
CA SER A 89 1.33 12.77 23.86
C SER A 89 2.14 12.18 25.01
N ASP A 90 1.92 12.67 26.23
CA ASP A 90 2.47 12.09 27.47
C ASP A 90 1.63 10.91 28.01
N ASP A 91 0.51 10.61 27.34
CA ASP A 91 -0.36 9.50 27.69
C ASP A 91 0.19 8.21 27.10
N ILE A 92 0.66 7.31 27.95
CA ILE A 92 1.34 6.07 27.57
C ILE A 92 0.72 4.86 28.26
N HIS A 93 0.96 3.67 27.71
CA HIS A 93 0.56 2.44 28.40
C HIS A 93 1.44 2.19 29.62
N THR A 94 0.88 1.60 30.68
CA THR A 94 1.58 1.46 31.98
C THR A 94 2.79 0.54 31.95
N GLN A 95 2.91 -0.29 30.92
CA GLN A 95 4.07 -1.17 30.71
C GLN A 95 5.10 -0.53 29.77
N SER A 96 4.81 0.66 29.20
CA SER A 96 5.76 1.38 28.36
C SER A 96 6.91 1.81 29.23
N PRO A 97 8.15 1.51 28.85
CA PRO A 97 9.30 2.10 29.52
C PRO A 97 9.52 3.55 29.05
N GLY A 98 8.71 4.03 28.10
CA GLY A 98 8.83 5.33 27.43
C GLY A 98 8.12 6.47 28.15
N LEU A 99 8.04 7.60 27.45
CA LEU A 99 7.43 8.85 27.90
C LEU A 99 6.46 9.41 26.87
N LYS A 100 6.50 8.94 25.61
CA LYS A 100 5.71 9.51 24.52
C LYS A 100 4.94 8.44 23.76
N SER A 101 3.71 8.78 23.40
CA SER A 101 2.93 8.07 22.40
C SER A 101 2.58 9.03 21.25
N ILE A 102 2.03 8.50 20.16
CA ILE A 102 1.43 9.31 19.11
C ILE A 102 -0.08 9.37 19.26
N HIS A 103 -0.63 10.58 19.21
CA HIS A 103 -2.06 10.88 19.27
C HIS A 103 -2.57 11.30 17.89
N ILE A 104 -3.72 10.76 17.50
CA ILE A 104 -4.43 11.12 16.28
C ILE A 104 -5.86 11.53 16.65
N ARG A 105 -6.24 12.76 16.30
CA ARG A 105 -7.62 13.26 16.40
C ARG A 105 -8.35 13.20 15.06
N ASP A 106 -9.66 12.98 15.10
CA ASP A 106 -10.59 12.93 13.97
C ASP A 106 -10.26 11.92 12.87
N ASN A 107 -9.17 12.10 12.15
CA ASN A 107 -8.67 11.27 11.05
C ASN A 107 -7.18 11.52 10.85
N GLY A 108 -6.42 10.47 10.54
CA GLY A 108 -5.01 10.58 10.16
C GLY A 108 -4.34 9.23 10.01
N HIS A 109 -3.15 9.22 9.42
CA HIS A 109 -2.35 8.00 9.34
C HIS A 109 -0.87 8.26 9.16
N LEU A 110 -0.08 7.26 9.55
CA LEU A 110 1.29 7.06 9.10
C LEU A 110 1.36 5.81 8.23
N TYR A 111 2.15 5.85 7.17
CA TYR A 111 2.32 4.72 6.26
C TYR A 111 3.80 4.52 5.98
N THR A 112 4.28 3.30 6.22
CA THR A 112 5.70 2.93 6.08
C THR A 112 5.85 1.65 5.28
N HIS A 113 7.07 1.43 4.79
CA HIS A 113 7.44 0.25 4.04
C HIS A 113 8.64 -0.44 4.69
N THR A 114 8.68 -1.76 4.59
CA THR A 114 9.80 -2.60 5.02
C THR A 114 10.42 -3.29 3.80
N ARG A 115 11.55 -3.99 3.99
CA ARG A 115 11.94 -5.03 3.04
C ARG A 115 10.80 -6.04 2.88
N GLY A 116 10.66 -6.62 1.69
CA GLY A 116 9.65 -7.64 1.40
C GLY A 116 9.90 -8.94 2.16
N VAL A 117 8.87 -9.49 2.80
CA VAL A 117 8.93 -10.77 3.53
C VAL A 117 7.73 -11.66 3.25
N ASP A 118 7.86 -12.95 3.55
CA ASP A 118 6.78 -13.94 3.42
C ASP A 118 5.95 -14.10 4.69
N THR A 119 6.54 -13.81 5.86
CA THR A 119 5.84 -13.76 7.15
C THR A 119 6.12 -12.41 7.79
N PHE A 120 5.06 -11.72 8.18
CA PHE A 120 5.10 -10.38 8.74
C PHE A 120 4.28 -10.34 10.02
N PHE A 121 4.90 -9.84 11.09
CA PHE A 121 4.26 -9.54 12.36
C PHE A 121 4.25 -8.02 12.56
N ALA A 122 3.13 -7.48 13.01
CA ALA A 122 3.02 -6.12 13.52
C ALA A 122 2.57 -6.19 14.98
N ARG A 123 3.23 -5.44 15.85
CA ARG A 123 2.76 -5.10 17.20
C ARG A 123 2.60 -3.60 17.29
N PHE A 124 1.51 -3.17 17.89
CA PHE A 124 1.29 -1.79 18.29
C PHE A 124 0.48 -1.76 19.58
N TYR A 125 0.76 -0.78 20.42
CA TYR A 125 -0.12 -0.45 21.53
C TYR A 125 -1.16 0.55 21.07
N VAL A 126 -2.39 0.42 21.56
CA VAL A 126 -3.49 1.30 21.19
C VAL A 126 -4.38 1.62 22.39
N LYS A 127 -4.82 2.87 22.47
CA LYS A 127 -5.92 3.29 23.34
C LYS A 127 -6.92 4.14 22.57
N PHE A 128 -8.20 3.83 22.71
CA PHE A 128 -9.28 4.67 22.21
C PHE A 128 -9.76 5.64 23.30
N HIS A 129 -10.21 6.83 22.91
CA HIS A 129 -10.81 7.78 23.86
C HIS A 129 -11.98 7.13 24.64
N PRO A 130 -12.18 7.43 25.95
CA PRO A 130 -13.27 6.84 26.76
C PRO A 130 -14.69 7.03 26.20
N ARG A 131 -14.88 8.05 25.35
CA ARG A 131 -16.13 8.36 24.63
C ARG A 131 -16.03 8.07 23.12
N THR A 132 -15.15 7.17 22.69
CA THR A 132 -14.97 6.86 21.27
C THR A 132 -16.26 6.39 20.60
N GLY A 133 -16.36 6.64 19.30
CA GLY A 133 -17.43 6.13 18.43
C GLY A 133 -17.01 4.86 17.70
N TYR A 134 -17.80 4.47 16.70
CA TYR A 134 -17.42 3.39 15.78
C TYR A 134 -16.40 3.90 14.75
N ILE A 135 -15.44 3.04 14.43
CA ILE A 135 -14.32 3.36 13.55
C ILE A 135 -14.59 2.77 12.16
N HIS A 136 -14.18 3.45 11.09
CA HIS A 136 -14.43 2.98 9.73
C HIS A 136 -13.34 2.02 9.27
N HIS A 137 -12.09 2.48 9.23
CA HIS A 137 -10.94 1.64 8.93
C HIS A 137 -9.80 1.90 9.90
N PHE A 138 -9.01 0.87 10.14
CA PHE A 138 -7.97 0.88 11.14
C PHE A 138 -6.68 0.26 10.58
N VAL A 139 -5.81 -0.32 11.40
CA VAL A 139 -4.44 -0.66 11.01
C VAL A 139 -4.38 -1.79 9.96
N HIS A 140 -3.62 -1.60 8.88
CA HIS A 140 -3.45 -2.62 7.82
C HIS A 140 -2.01 -3.12 7.65
N ILE A 141 -1.89 -4.40 7.30
CA ILE A 141 -0.69 -5.02 6.72
C ILE A 141 -0.95 -5.25 5.23
N VAL A 142 0.01 -4.90 4.37
CA VAL A 142 -0.15 -4.92 2.91
C VAL A 142 1.05 -5.57 2.23
N ALA A 143 0.77 -6.40 1.23
CA ALA A 143 1.70 -6.73 0.17
C ALA A 143 1.34 -5.90 -1.07
N ASP A 144 2.30 -5.13 -1.59
CA ASP A 144 2.11 -4.30 -2.78
C ASP A 144 3.31 -4.45 -3.72
N ARG A 145 3.09 -4.97 -4.93
CA ARG A 145 4.15 -5.09 -5.95
C ARG A 145 4.66 -3.74 -6.43
N THR A 146 3.85 -2.69 -6.41
CA THR A 146 4.19 -1.38 -6.98
C THR A 146 4.13 -0.26 -5.92
N PRO A 147 4.82 -0.42 -4.79
CA PRO A 147 4.58 0.39 -3.60
C PRO A 147 4.79 1.88 -3.87
N THR A 148 3.81 2.68 -3.49
CA THR A 148 3.87 4.14 -3.55
C THR A 148 4.14 4.72 -2.16
N PRO A 149 4.65 5.97 -2.06
CA PRO A 149 4.80 6.63 -0.76
C PRO A 149 3.48 6.73 0.01
N TRP A 150 2.35 6.87 -0.66
CA TRP A 150 1.01 6.84 -0.05
C TRP A 150 0.36 5.46 -0.18
N PRO A 151 -0.59 5.10 0.72
CA PRO A 151 -1.32 3.84 0.63
C PRO A 151 -2.26 3.82 -0.57
N LYS A 152 -2.43 2.63 -1.18
CA LYS A 152 -3.44 2.41 -2.21
C LYS A 152 -4.72 1.90 -1.58
N GLY A 153 -5.84 2.55 -1.89
CA GLY A 153 -7.18 2.01 -1.60
C GLY A 153 -7.47 0.74 -2.40
N GLY A 154 -8.68 0.20 -2.22
CA GLY A 154 -9.16 -0.96 -2.99
C GLY A 154 -10.65 -1.24 -2.77
N ALA A 155 -11.39 -0.27 -2.22
CA ALA A 155 -12.80 -0.45 -1.90
C ALA A 155 -13.59 -0.76 -3.17
N GLY A 156 -14.34 -1.86 -3.17
CA GLY A 156 -15.14 -2.27 -4.31
C GLY A 156 -14.37 -3.04 -5.39
N GLU A 157 -13.11 -3.40 -5.16
CA GLU A 157 -12.27 -4.11 -6.14
C GLU A 157 -11.60 -5.36 -5.57
N THR A 158 -11.60 -6.43 -6.35
CA THR A 158 -10.79 -7.63 -6.09
C THR A 158 -9.36 -7.39 -6.60
N PRO A 159 -8.33 -7.35 -5.72
CA PRO A 159 -6.97 -7.15 -6.17
C PRO A 159 -6.44 -8.37 -6.94
N PRO A 160 -5.65 -8.18 -8.02
CA PRO A 160 -4.96 -9.30 -8.66
C PRO A 160 -3.94 -9.96 -7.72
N GLY A 161 -3.84 -11.29 -7.76
CA GLY A 161 -2.99 -12.09 -6.87
C GLY A 161 -1.49 -11.92 -7.09
N ASP A 162 -1.09 -11.27 -8.18
CA ASP A 162 0.28 -10.87 -8.47
C ASP A 162 0.54 -9.39 -8.17
N ALA A 163 -0.47 -8.64 -7.72
CA ALA A 163 -0.36 -7.19 -7.47
C ALA A 163 -0.36 -6.86 -5.98
N LYS A 164 -1.36 -7.37 -5.26
CA LYS A 164 -1.69 -6.87 -3.93
C LYS A 164 -2.54 -7.86 -3.15
N PHE A 165 -2.31 -7.90 -1.85
CA PHE A 165 -3.29 -8.36 -0.86
C PHE A 165 -3.10 -7.56 0.43
N SER A 166 -4.14 -7.47 1.25
CA SER A 166 -4.08 -6.72 2.51
C SER A 166 -5.07 -7.25 3.53
N THR A 167 -4.74 -7.08 4.81
CA THR A 167 -5.66 -7.34 5.90
C THR A 167 -5.59 -6.21 6.92
N GLY A 168 -6.74 -5.73 7.37
CA GLY A 168 -6.89 -4.70 8.39
C GLY A 168 -7.37 -5.29 9.71
N ILE A 169 -6.72 -4.96 10.84
CA ILE A 169 -7.23 -5.28 12.17
C ILE A 169 -8.15 -4.13 12.59
N GLU A 170 -9.45 -4.36 12.58
CA GLU A 170 -10.45 -3.29 12.70
C GLU A 170 -11.40 -3.55 13.88
N PRO A 171 -11.77 -2.50 14.64
CA PRO A 171 -12.93 -2.55 15.51
C PRO A 171 -14.23 -2.55 14.70
N THR A 172 -15.20 -3.38 15.07
CA THR A 172 -16.51 -3.42 14.43
C THR A 172 -17.64 -3.54 15.46
N GLY A 173 -18.67 -2.71 15.32
CA GLY A 173 -19.87 -2.77 16.17
C GLY A 173 -20.83 -3.92 15.84
N ARG A 174 -20.59 -4.64 14.73
CA ARG A 174 -21.41 -5.78 14.27
C ARG A 174 -22.89 -5.42 14.21
N TRP A 175 -23.21 -4.36 13.46
CA TRP A 175 -24.57 -3.83 13.30
C TRP A 175 -25.23 -3.40 14.62
N GLY A 176 -24.44 -2.78 15.50
CA GLY A 176 -24.90 -2.27 16.80
C GLY A 176 -24.99 -3.34 17.89
N LYS A 177 -24.57 -4.58 17.63
CA LYS A 177 -24.54 -5.66 18.63
C LYS A 177 -23.58 -5.34 19.78
N PHE A 178 -22.46 -4.68 19.49
CA PHE A 178 -21.46 -4.30 20.49
C PHE A 178 -21.35 -2.78 20.56
N PRO A 179 -21.22 -2.20 21.78
CA PRO A 179 -21.03 -0.77 21.93
C PRO A 179 -19.71 -0.31 21.29
N PRO A 180 -19.57 0.97 20.94
CA PRO A 180 -18.34 1.48 20.33
C PRO A 180 -17.12 1.32 21.27
N PRO A 181 -15.93 1.01 20.72
CA PRO A 181 -15.63 0.92 19.29
C PRO A 181 -16.01 -0.45 18.67
N GLY A 182 -16.44 -1.42 19.49
CA GLY A 182 -16.94 -2.72 19.04
C GLY A 182 -16.06 -3.88 19.51
N VAL A 183 -15.88 -4.87 18.65
CA VAL A 183 -15.00 -6.03 18.83
C VAL A 183 -13.95 -6.08 17.72
N TRP A 184 -12.83 -6.77 17.96
CA TRP A 184 -11.77 -6.92 16.96
C TRP A 184 -12.14 -7.95 15.87
N ASN A 185 -11.87 -7.61 14.61
CA ASN A 185 -11.90 -8.52 13.47
C ASN A 185 -10.73 -8.25 12.51
N PHE A 186 -10.58 -9.11 11.50
CA PHE A 186 -9.90 -8.73 10.27
C PHE A 186 -10.89 -8.30 9.19
N TYR A 187 -10.48 -7.32 8.39
CA TYR A 187 -11.10 -6.95 7.13
C TYR A 187 -10.10 -7.13 5.97
N THR A 188 -10.34 -8.11 5.10
CA THR A 188 -9.29 -8.69 4.25
C THR A 188 -9.63 -8.59 2.76
N TYR A 189 -8.66 -8.16 1.94
CA TYR A 189 -8.71 -8.16 0.48
C TYR A 189 -7.62 -9.06 -0.11
N TRP A 190 -8.01 -9.94 -1.04
CA TRP A 190 -7.11 -10.82 -1.78
C TRP A 190 -7.72 -11.20 -3.14
N HIS A 191 -7.06 -12.05 -3.93
CA HIS A 191 -7.54 -12.39 -5.27
C HIS A 191 -8.65 -13.44 -5.34
N GLU A 192 -8.89 -14.23 -4.28
CA GLU A 192 -9.93 -15.29 -4.26
C GLU A 192 -11.22 -14.91 -3.52
N MET A 193 -11.38 -13.63 -3.17
CA MET A 193 -12.49 -13.15 -2.32
C MET A 193 -13.78 -13.23 -3.10
N LYS A 194 -14.87 -13.62 -2.43
CA LYS A 194 -16.14 -13.91 -3.09
C LYS A 194 -16.97 -12.66 -3.38
N THR A 195 -16.62 -11.54 -2.76
CA THR A 195 -17.33 -10.27 -2.93
C THR A 195 -16.38 -9.21 -3.48
N LYS A 196 -16.92 -8.03 -3.81
CA LYS A 196 -16.13 -6.85 -4.18
C LYS A 196 -15.68 -6.02 -2.96
N TRP A 197 -16.10 -6.42 -1.76
CA TRP A 197 -15.74 -5.85 -0.48
C TRP A 197 -14.85 -6.83 0.27
N GLY A 198 -14.12 -6.34 1.27
CA GLY A 198 -13.27 -7.20 2.10
C GLY A 198 -14.08 -8.29 2.82
N SER A 199 -13.46 -9.46 2.99
CA SER A 199 -14.00 -10.54 3.81
C SER A 199 -13.76 -10.25 5.30
N VAL A 200 -14.72 -10.59 6.17
CA VAL A 200 -14.64 -10.34 7.60
C VAL A 200 -14.31 -11.63 8.36
N TYR A 201 -13.19 -11.63 9.07
CA TYR A 201 -12.77 -12.77 9.89
C TYR A 201 -12.86 -12.40 11.36
N ASN A 202 -13.70 -13.12 12.09
CA ASN A 202 -14.07 -12.75 13.45
C ASN A 202 -13.22 -13.48 14.46
N GLY A 203 -12.47 -12.71 15.25
CA GLY A 203 -11.84 -13.28 16.44
C GLY A 203 -12.82 -13.44 17.59
N ILE A 204 -12.27 -13.70 18.77
CA ILE A 204 -12.98 -13.70 20.04
C ILE A 204 -13.79 -12.39 20.17
N GLN A 205 -15.10 -12.53 20.38
CA GLN A 205 -16.06 -11.43 20.43
C GLN A 205 -16.16 -10.81 21.83
N GLU A 206 -15.00 -10.47 22.42
CA GLU A 206 -14.88 -9.72 23.66
C GLU A 206 -14.89 -8.20 23.33
N PRO A 207 -15.84 -7.40 23.87
CA PRO A 207 -15.90 -5.97 23.59
C PRO A 207 -14.63 -5.22 23.97
N ILE A 208 -14.24 -4.28 23.13
CA ILE A 208 -13.15 -3.34 23.42
C ILE A 208 -13.65 -2.34 24.45
N GLU A 209 -12.98 -2.27 25.59
CA GLU A 209 -13.17 -1.26 26.62
C GLU A 209 -12.50 0.07 26.22
N PRO A 210 -13.24 1.17 25.99
CA PRO A 210 -12.66 2.47 25.70
C PRO A 210 -11.85 3.01 26.89
N GLY A 211 -10.79 3.76 26.62
CA GLY A 211 -9.90 4.31 27.66
C GLY A 211 -8.85 3.34 28.20
N ARG A 212 -8.91 2.06 27.83
CA ARG A 212 -7.91 1.04 28.15
C ARG A 212 -6.84 0.94 27.05
N TRP A 213 -5.59 0.77 27.45
CA TRP A 213 -4.49 0.41 26.54
C TRP A 213 -4.51 -1.09 26.24
N TYR A 214 -4.33 -1.43 24.97
CA TYR A 214 -4.23 -2.80 24.46
C TYR A 214 -2.89 -2.98 23.75
N CYS A 215 -2.24 -4.13 23.96
CA CYS A 215 -1.24 -4.62 23.02
C CYS A 215 -1.96 -5.38 21.91
N VAL A 216 -1.93 -4.87 20.68
CA VAL A 216 -2.49 -5.57 19.51
C VAL A 216 -1.36 -6.08 18.64
N GLU A 217 -1.42 -7.36 18.32
CA GLU A 217 -0.46 -8.02 17.44
C GLU A 217 -1.17 -8.70 16.29
N ALA A 218 -0.60 -8.64 15.10
CA ALA A 218 -1.14 -9.32 13.93
C ALA A 218 -0.04 -9.95 13.10
N MET A 219 -0.31 -11.15 12.60
CA MET A 219 0.52 -11.90 11.67
C MET A 219 -0.19 -12.00 10.33
N LEU A 220 0.56 -11.79 9.26
CA LEU A 220 0.19 -12.15 7.90
C LEU A 220 1.31 -13.02 7.31
N LYS A 221 0.95 -14.19 6.82
CA LYS A 221 1.86 -15.16 6.21
C LYS A 221 1.36 -15.53 4.83
N ALA A 222 2.16 -15.22 3.82
CA ALA A 222 1.90 -15.61 2.45
C ALA A 222 1.96 -17.15 2.28
N ASN A 223 1.28 -17.65 1.25
CA ASN A 223 1.39 -19.05 0.84
C ASN A 223 2.83 -19.40 0.41
N SER A 224 3.24 -20.64 0.68
CA SER A 224 4.60 -21.14 0.46
C SER A 224 4.98 -21.24 -1.02
N THR A 225 4.01 -21.55 -1.87
CA THR A 225 4.16 -21.60 -3.33
C THR A 225 2.95 -20.95 -3.99
N PRO A 226 3.06 -20.44 -5.24
CA PRO A 226 1.97 -19.80 -5.95
C PRO A 226 0.66 -20.56 -6.00
N ASP A 227 0.66 -21.89 -5.93
CA ASP A 227 -0.54 -22.75 -5.99
C ASP A 227 -1.00 -23.29 -4.63
N ALA A 228 -0.21 -23.09 -3.56
CA ALA A 228 -0.54 -23.55 -2.22
C ALA A 228 -1.60 -22.66 -1.56
N HIS A 229 -2.42 -23.29 -0.71
CA HIS A 229 -3.46 -22.66 0.11
C HIS A 229 -3.08 -22.79 1.59
N ASP A 230 -1.84 -22.47 1.93
CA ASP A 230 -1.25 -22.60 3.26
C ASP A 230 -0.85 -21.24 3.89
N GLY A 231 -1.33 -20.16 3.28
CA GLY A 231 -1.24 -18.82 3.83
C GLY A 231 -2.14 -18.65 5.05
N VAL A 232 -1.74 -17.75 5.95
CA VAL A 232 -2.35 -17.57 7.27
C VAL A 232 -2.48 -16.09 7.61
N GLN A 233 -3.53 -15.71 8.33
CA GLN A 233 -3.53 -14.50 9.14
C GLN A 233 -3.96 -14.84 10.58
N ALA A 234 -3.37 -14.16 11.55
CA ALA A 234 -3.70 -14.35 12.96
C ALA A 234 -3.52 -13.05 13.73
N PHE A 235 -4.21 -12.91 14.86
CA PHE A 235 -4.02 -11.75 15.72
C PHE A 235 -4.18 -12.09 17.20
N TRP A 236 -3.50 -11.31 18.03
CA TRP A 236 -3.47 -11.41 19.47
C TRP A 236 -3.83 -10.07 20.08
N VAL A 237 -4.46 -10.14 21.25
CA VAL A 237 -4.75 -8.98 22.10
C VAL A 237 -4.20 -9.30 23.48
N ASP A 238 -3.32 -8.43 23.98
CA ASP A 238 -2.63 -8.60 25.26
C ASP A 238 -1.90 -9.96 25.38
N GLY A 239 -1.30 -10.42 24.28
CA GLY A 239 -0.59 -11.70 24.19
C GLY A 239 -1.49 -12.94 24.11
N LYS A 240 -2.82 -12.79 24.17
CA LYS A 240 -3.79 -13.87 23.99
C LYS A 240 -4.19 -13.96 22.52
N LEU A 241 -4.13 -15.16 21.93
CA LEU A 241 -4.61 -15.40 20.57
C LEU A 241 -6.11 -15.12 20.49
N HIS A 242 -6.51 -14.17 19.64
CA HIS A 242 -7.90 -13.79 19.42
C HIS A 242 -8.47 -14.36 18.12
N GLY A 243 -7.65 -14.53 17.08
CA GLY A 243 -8.11 -15.10 15.83
C GLY A 243 -6.97 -15.77 15.06
N TYR A 244 -7.31 -16.86 14.37
CA TYR A 244 -6.42 -17.58 13.48
C TYR A 244 -7.24 -18.04 12.28
N PHE A 245 -6.74 -17.81 11.08
CA PHE A 245 -7.40 -18.21 9.84
C PHE A 245 -6.34 -18.63 8.83
N ASP A 246 -6.53 -19.80 8.24
CA ASP A 246 -5.64 -20.43 7.27
C ASP A 246 -6.40 -20.77 5.98
N GLY A 247 -5.75 -21.53 5.09
CA GLY A 247 -6.35 -21.92 3.81
C GLY A 247 -6.16 -20.88 2.70
N PHE A 248 -5.32 -19.86 2.91
CA PHE A 248 -5.22 -18.75 1.98
C PHE A 248 -4.19 -19.00 0.89
N ARG A 249 -4.60 -18.74 -0.35
CA ARG A 249 -3.70 -18.44 -1.45
C ARG A 249 -3.65 -16.92 -1.60
N TRP A 250 -2.80 -16.27 -0.81
CA TRP A 250 -2.67 -14.81 -0.81
C TRP A 250 -2.18 -14.26 -2.15
N ARG A 251 -1.27 -15.00 -2.80
CA ARG A 251 -0.58 -14.58 -4.01
C ARG A 251 -0.42 -15.69 -5.04
N THR A 252 -0.38 -15.29 -6.30
CA THR A 252 -0.18 -16.19 -7.47
C THR A 252 1.25 -16.18 -8.00
N THR A 253 2.19 -15.61 -7.24
CA THR A 253 3.60 -15.46 -7.57
C THR A 253 4.40 -15.33 -6.27
N ASP A 254 5.63 -15.82 -6.25
CA ASP A 254 6.51 -15.75 -5.07
C ASP A 254 7.23 -14.40 -4.92
N THR A 255 7.23 -13.57 -5.97
CA THR A 255 7.85 -12.23 -5.98
C THR A 255 6.99 -11.19 -5.26
N LEU A 256 5.67 -11.39 -5.14
CA LEU A 256 4.80 -10.50 -4.35
C LEU A 256 5.04 -10.72 -2.85
N LYS A 257 5.75 -9.80 -2.21
CA LYS A 257 6.07 -9.86 -0.77
C LYS A 257 5.24 -8.89 0.07
N ILE A 258 5.08 -9.21 1.35
CA ILE A 258 4.49 -8.29 2.35
C ILE A 258 5.53 -7.23 2.67
N ASN A 259 5.17 -5.95 2.51
CA ASN A 259 6.15 -4.88 2.50
C ASN A 259 5.64 -3.53 3.00
N SER A 260 4.37 -3.39 3.40
CA SER A 260 3.87 -2.12 3.91
C SER A 260 3.00 -2.28 5.15
N PHE A 261 3.06 -1.26 5.99
CA PHE A 261 2.26 -1.15 7.21
C PHE A 261 1.59 0.21 7.26
N TRP A 262 0.28 0.20 7.48
CA TRP A 262 -0.56 1.38 7.49
C TRP A 262 -1.17 1.56 8.88
N LEU A 263 -0.55 2.44 9.67
CA LEU A 263 -1.07 2.87 10.96
C LEU A 263 -2.18 3.89 10.70
N LEU A 264 -3.38 3.38 10.43
CA LEU A 264 -4.53 4.14 9.97
C LEU A 264 -5.54 4.36 11.11
N TYR A 265 -6.02 5.59 11.21
CA TYR A 265 -7.22 5.93 11.95
C TYR A 265 -8.16 6.70 11.02
N TYR A 266 -9.10 5.97 10.41
CA TYR A 266 -10.03 6.53 9.43
C TYR A 266 -11.46 6.46 9.92
N ASN A 267 -12.11 7.62 9.94
CA ASN A 267 -13.45 7.80 10.47
C ASN A 267 -14.33 8.55 9.48
N THR A 268 -15.57 8.09 9.37
CA THR A 268 -16.65 8.74 8.62
C THR A 268 -17.94 8.57 9.43
N GLU A 269 -19.06 9.13 8.97
CA GLU A 269 -20.36 8.91 9.59
C GLU A 269 -20.93 7.50 9.36
N GLN A 270 -20.44 6.77 8.35
CA GLN A 270 -21.01 5.50 7.90
C GLN A 270 -21.03 4.41 8.99
N PRO A 271 -19.95 4.16 9.77
CA PRO A 271 -20.00 3.18 10.86
C PRO A 271 -21.05 3.50 11.93
N ALA A 272 -21.22 4.78 12.28
CA ALA A 272 -22.25 5.17 13.25
C ALA A 272 -23.66 4.88 12.73
N GLN A 273 -23.91 5.17 11.44
CA GLN A 273 -25.18 4.86 10.78
C GLN A 273 -25.43 3.34 10.71
N HIS A 274 -24.44 2.56 10.28
CA HIS A 274 -24.55 1.09 10.20
C HIS A 274 -24.84 0.44 11.56
N ASN A 275 -24.31 1.01 12.64
CA ASN A 275 -24.50 0.47 13.98
C ASN A 275 -25.66 1.13 14.75
N ASN A 276 -26.44 1.99 14.10
CA ASN A 276 -27.54 2.75 14.72
C ASN A 276 -27.11 3.45 16.01
N ASP A 277 -25.96 4.13 16.01
CA ASP A 277 -25.49 4.89 17.18
C ASP A 277 -26.54 5.95 17.55
N PRO A 278 -27.08 5.96 18.79
CA PRO A 278 -28.13 6.89 19.18
C PRO A 278 -27.64 8.32 19.40
N ALA A 279 -26.33 8.55 19.53
CA ALA A 279 -25.76 9.87 19.80
C ALA A 279 -24.36 10.04 19.16
N PRO A 280 -24.22 9.93 17.82
CA PRO A 280 -22.93 9.98 17.13
C PRO A 280 -22.19 11.31 17.33
N GLU A 281 -22.91 12.41 17.46
CA GLU A 281 -22.36 13.75 17.72
C GLU A 281 -21.74 13.89 19.12
N SER A 282 -22.07 12.97 20.04
CA SER A 282 -21.50 12.92 21.38
C SER A 282 -20.20 12.11 21.44
N ARG A 283 -19.77 11.49 20.34
CA ARG A 283 -18.54 10.68 20.29
C ARG A 283 -17.31 11.56 20.13
N VAL A 284 -16.19 11.08 20.64
CA VAL A 284 -14.87 11.74 20.53
C VAL A 284 -13.94 10.82 19.76
N MET A 285 -13.58 11.23 18.54
CA MET A 285 -12.76 10.43 17.64
C MET A 285 -11.27 10.71 17.88
N GLU A 286 -10.73 10.13 18.95
CA GLU A 286 -9.31 10.20 19.27
C GLU A 286 -8.75 8.82 19.61
N VAL A 287 -7.51 8.59 19.17
CA VAL A 287 -6.75 7.37 19.41
C VAL A 287 -5.30 7.69 19.72
N TRP A 288 -4.69 6.86 20.56
CA TRP A 288 -3.26 6.88 20.85
C TRP A 288 -2.64 5.57 20.39
N PHE A 289 -1.43 5.65 19.85
CA PHE A 289 -0.60 4.49 19.51
C PHE A 289 0.78 4.62 20.13
N ASP A 290 1.39 3.49 20.47
CA ASP A 290 2.74 3.45 21.04
C ASP A 290 3.49 2.16 20.67
N ASP A 291 4.82 2.19 20.82
CA ASP A 291 5.76 1.06 20.69
C ASP A 291 5.49 0.15 19.47
N ILE A 292 5.53 0.75 18.26
CA ILE A 292 5.30 0.06 16.99
C ILE A 292 6.51 -0.83 16.65
N VAL A 293 6.28 -2.12 16.43
CA VAL A 293 7.30 -3.06 15.98
C VAL A 293 6.77 -3.91 14.83
N LEU A 294 7.53 -3.95 13.75
CA LEU A 294 7.27 -4.79 12.58
C LEU A 294 8.41 -5.82 12.50
N ALA A 295 8.10 -7.11 12.38
CA ALA A 295 9.10 -8.19 12.47
C ALA A 295 8.77 -9.40 11.59
N THR A 296 9.73 -10.31 11.42
CA THR A 296 9.53 -11.63 10.78
C THR A 296 9.21 -12.75 11.76
N GLU A 297 9.27 -12.47 13.05
CA GLU A 297 8.97 -13.41 14.14
C GLU A 297 7.97 -12.79 15.12
N TYR A 298 7.30 -13.65 15.89
CA TYR A 298 6.31 -13.21 16.87
C TYR A 298 6.94 -12.33 17.96
N ILE A 299 6.36 -11.16 18.21
CA ILE A 299 6.99 -10.10 19.00
C ILE A 299 6.67 -10.26 20.49
N GLY A 300 5.40 -10.47 20.85
CA GLY A 300 4.90 -10.48 22.21
C GLY A 300 4.71 -9.06 22.80
N PRO A 301 3.85 -8.92 23.82
CA PRO A 301 3.77 -7.68 24.61
C PRO A 301 5.11 -7.36 25.28
N VAL A 302 5.38 -6.08 25.50
CA VAL A 302 6.53 -5.57 26.28
C VAL A 302 6.66 -6.34 27.59
N GLN A 303 7.87 -6.82 27.88
CA GLN A 303 8.17 -7.57 29.10
C GLN A 303 9.16 -6.82 29.99
N GLY A 304 8.94 -6.84 31.30
CA GLY A 304 9.87 -6.29 32.29
C GLY A 304 10.15 -4.80 32.13
N SER A 305 11.23 -4.33 32.75
CA SER A 305 11.69 -2.94 32.63
C SER A 305 13.22 -2.89 32.53
N PRO A 306 13.81 -1.94 31.77
CA PRO A 306 15.26 -1.80 31.67
C PRO A 306 15.85 -1.42 33.03
N LYS A 307 16.99 -2.02 33.40
CA LYS A 307 17.61 -1.79 34.73
C LYS A 307 18.07 -0.34 34.95
N SER A 308 18.36 0.40 33.89
CA SER A 308 18.88 1.77 33.92
C SER A 308 17.89 2.82 33.39
N GLY A 309 16.60 2.47 33.22
CA GLY A 309 15.62 3.28 32.49
C GLY A 309 15.72 3.10 30.97
N LYS A 310 14.66 3.47 30.21
CA LYS A 310 14.61 3.31 28.74
C LYS A 310 15.69 4.13 28.07
N LYS A 311 16.56 3.47 27.31
CA LYS A 311 17.27 4.12 26.22
C LYS A 311 16.33 4.22 25.03
N LYS A 312 16.22 5.44 24.49
CA LYS A 312 15.46 5.69 23.26
C LYS A 312 16.01 4.80 22.15
N ALA A 313 15.13 4.10 21.44
CA ALA A 313 15.55 3.32 20.30
C ALA A 313 16.08 4.23 19.19
N THR A 314 16.93 3.69 18.32
CA THR A 314 17.21 4.35 17.04
C THR A 314 16.03 4.07 16.10
N PRO A 315 15.20 5.07 15.74
CA PRO A 315 13.99 4.79 14.97
C PRO A 315 14.32 4.33 13.56
N SER A 316 13.52 3.40 13.07
CA SER A 316 13.65 2.89 11.70
C SER A 316 13.22 3.93 10.66
N LYS A 317 13.62 3.67 9.40
CA LYS A 317 13.18 4.46 8.25
C LYS A 317 12.50 3.56 7.23
N SER A 318 11.50 4.08 6.56
CA SER A 318 10.78 3.40 5.49
C SER A 318 11.74 2.92 4.41
N ALA A 319 11.57 1.67 3.98
CA ALA A 319 12.38 1.06 2.95
C ALA A 319 12.29 1.78 1.60
N LEU A 320 11.19 2.50 1.32
CA LEU A 320 11.05 3.33 0.12
C LEU A 320 12.01 4.52 0.08
N LEU A 321 12.57 4.94 1.21
CA LEU A 321 13.55 6.03 1.26
C LEU A 321 14.97 5.57 0.89
N THR A 322 15.17 4.27 0.70
CA THR A 322 16.44 3.67 0.31
C THR A 322 16.28 3.06 -1.09
N ALA A 323 16.90 3.69 -2.09
CA ALA A 323 16.87 3.21 -3.47
C ALA A 323 17.34 1.75 -3.57
N GLY A 324 16.65 0.94 -4.39
CA GLY A 324 16.96 -0.47 -4.60
C GLY A 324 16.57 -1.44 -3.47
N LEU A 325 16.09 -0.96 -2.31
CA LEU A 325 15.74 -1.86 -1.20
C LEU A 325 14.39 -2.57 -1.40
N LEU A 326 13.41 -1.87 -1.96
CA LEU A 326 12.04 -2.39 -2.13
C LEU A 326 11.64 -2.57 -3.60
N ILE A 327 12.05 -1.63 -4.45
CA ILE A 327 11.83 -1.67 -5.89
C ILE A 327 13.17 -2.06 -6.51
N ALA A 328 13.17 -3.12 -7.30
CA ALA A 328 14.38 -3.55 -8.01
C ALA A 328 14.77 -2.48 -9.04
N GLU A 329 16.02 -2.06 -8.99
CA GLU A 329 16.57 -1.09 -9.95
C GLU A 329 17.14 -1.84 -11.16
N PRO A 330 16.92 -1.35 -12.38
CA PRO A 330 17.59 -1.90 -13.55
C PRO A 330 19.10 -1.70 -13.45
N THR A 331 19.86 -2.69 -13.91
CA THR A 331 21.32 -2.71 -13.81
C THR A 331 22.03 -2.42 -15.14
N LYS A 332 21.31 -2.51 -16.25
CA LYS A 332 21.82 -2.27 -17.61
C LYS A 332 20.74 -1.68 -18.51
N THR A 333 21.18 -1.12 -19.64
CA THR A 333 20.30 -0.69 -20.73
C THR A 333 20.23 -1.78 -21.79
N ALA A 334 19.06 -2.41 -21.95
CA ALA A 334 18.83 -3.42 -22.97
C ALA A 334 18.62 -2.82 -24.37
N PHE A 335 18.09 -1.60 -24.45
CA PHE A 335 17.88 -0.89 -25.71
C PHE A 335 17.83 0.62 -25.50
N LYS A 336 18.29 1.37 -26.51
CA LYS A 336 18.23 2.83 -26.53
C LYS A 336 17.99 3.37 -27.93
N ALA A 337 17.12 4.36 -28.04
CA ALA A 337 16.89 5.15 -29.24
C ALA A 337 16.92 6.65 -28.90
N ASP A 338 17.96 7.33 -29.37
CA ASP A 338 18.12 8.79 -29.30
C ASP A 338 17.66 9.51 -30.59
N PHE A 339 17.35 8.74 -31.64
CA PHE A 339 16.94 9.17 -32.96
C PHE A 339 17.97 10.00 -33.75
N ALA A 340 19.20 10.17 -33.23
CA ALA A 340 20.25 10.93 -33.91
C ALA A 340 20.82 10.16 -35.11
N SER A 341 20.92 8.82 -34.98
CA SER A 341 21.52 7.95 -36.00
C SER A 341 20.47 7.20 -36.84
N GLY A 342 19.18 7.41 -36.60
CA GLY A 342 18.10 6.77 -37.35
C GLY A 342 16.86 6.44 -36.50
N ALA A 343 15.85 5.88 -37.17
CA ALA A 343 14.56 5.54 -36.55
C ALA A 343 14.65 4.43 -35.48
N SER A 344 15.76 3.69 -35.39
CA SER A 344 15.95 2.60 -34.40
C SER A 344 14.80 1.58 -34.37
N GLY A 345 14.26 1.25 -35.54
CA GLY A 345 13.16 0.31 -35.71
C GLY A 345 11.76 0.89 -35.57
N PHE A 346 11.61 2.11 -35.04
CA PHE A 346 10.29 2.74 -34.91
C PHE A 346 9.62 2.93 -36.28
N LYS A 347 8.32 2.63 -36.32
CA LYS A 347 7.42 2.75 -37.48
C LYS A 347 6.28 3.70 -37.17
N GLU A 348 5.50 4.06 -38.20
CA GLU A 348 4.30 4.91 -38.06
C GLU A 348 4.63 6.38 -37.69
N GLY A 349 5.85 6.82 -37.98
CA GLY A 349 6.29 8.21 -37.88
C GLY A 349 7.51 8.50 -38.76
N ARG A 350 8.24 9.56 -38.42
CA ARG A 350 9.42 10.03 -39.16
C ARG A 350 10.43 10.68 -38.24
N LEU A 351 11.69 10.68 -38.67
CA LEU A 351 12.72 11.49 -38.02
C LEU A 351 12.42 12.97 -38.26
N ALA A 352 12.62 13.78 -37.22
CA ALA A 352 12.52 15.22 -37.25
C ALA A 352 13.55 15.84 -36.32
N THR A 353 13.68 17.17 -36.41
CA THR A 353 14.54 17.96 -35.53
C THR A 353 13.70 19.01 -34.84
N HIS A 354 13.84 19.14 -33.53
CA HIS A 354 13.21 20.19 -32.74
C HIS A 354 14.24 20.82 -31.80
N GLU A 355 14.37 22.15 -31.85
CA GLU A 355 15.33 22.91 -31.02
C GLU A 355 16.77 22.37 -31.12
N GLY A 356 17.14 21.85 -32.30
CA GLY A 356 18.46 21.26 -32.56
C GLY A 356 18.64 19.82 -32.07
N ALA A 357 17.64 19.21 -31.43
CA ALA A 357 17.67 17.81 -31.01
C ALA A 357 16.91 16.90 -31.99
N ALA A 358 17.44 15.69 -32.22
CA ALA A 358 16.75 14.66 -32.99
C ALA A 358 15.55 14.12 -32.20
N VAL A 359 14.41 13.99 -32.87
CA VAL A 359 13.18 13.43 -32.31
C VAL A 359 12.52 12.50 -33.33
N TYR A 360 11.66 11.62 -32.84
CA TYR A 360 10.76 10.85 -33.70
C TYR A 360 9.36 11.46 -33.63
N GLU A 361 8.89 12.00 -34.76
CA GLU A 361 7.57 12.60 -34.89
C GLU A 361 6.56 11.57 -35.39
N PHE A 362 5.40 11.49 -34.73
CA PHE A 362 4.31 10.60 -35.13
C PHE A 362 2.94 11.24 -34.87
N GLY A 363 1.90 10.65 -35.46
CA GLY A 363 0.52 11.14 -35.40
C GLY A 363 -0.39 10.30 -34.48
N PRO A 364 -1.72 10.51 -34.52
CA PRO A 364 -2.70 9.90 -33.59
C PRO A 364 -2.85 8.38 -33.73
N LYS A 365 -2.33 7.77 -34.81
CA LYS A 365 -2.29 6.29 -34.92
C LYS A 365 -1.32 5.63 -33.95
N GLY A 366 -0.51 6.43 -33.26
CA GLY A 366 0.55 5.98 -32.37
C GLY A 366 1.83 5.65 -33.13
N VAL A 367 2.79 5.14 -32.38
CA VAL A 367 4.10 4.71 -32.87
C VAL A 367 4.45 3.36 -32.27
N SER A 368 5.07 2.50 -33.07
CA SER A 368 5.43 1.15 -32.61
C SER A 368 6.87 0.80 -32.93
N ASN A 369 7.42 -0.10 -32.11
CA ASN A 369 8.72 -0.72 -32.31
C ASN A 369 8.60 -2.21 -32.01
N TRP A 370 9.03 -3.04 -32.95
CA TRP A 370 8.90 -4.50 -32.89
C TRP A 370 10.24 -5.16 -33.21
N ASN A 371 10.63 -6.16 -32.42
CA ASN A 371 11.75 -7.05 -32.67
C ASN A 371 13.12 -6.37 -32.82
N THR A 372 13.30 -5.17 -32.28
CA THR A 372 14.60 -4.48 -32.22
C THR A 372 15.29 -4.60 -30.87
N PHE A 373 14.57 -5.05 -29.87
CA PHE A 373 15.05 -5.36 -28.53
C PHE A 373 14.36 -6.62 -28.03
N SER A 374 14.93 -7.21 -26.99
CA SER A 374 14.38 -8.37 -26.30
C SER A 374 14.89 -8.36 -24.87
N ALA A 375 14.00 -8.19 -23.90
CA ALA A 375 14.31 -8.25 -22.48
C ALA A 375 13.31 -9.16 -21.77
N ASN A 376 13.78 -10.02 -20.86
CA ASN A 376 12.87 -10.78 -20.02
C ASN A 376 12.19 -9.81 -19.06
N VAL A 377 10.88 -9.93 -18.86
CA VAL A 377 10.15 -9.07 -17.92
C VAL A 377 10.39 -9.56 -16.49
N THR A 378 11.14 -8.74 -15.73
CA THR A 378 11.42 -8.91 -14.31
C THR A 378 10.83 -7.74 -13.50
N ASP A 379 11.00 -7.76 -12.17
CA ASP A 379 10.64 -6.64 -11.30
C ASP A 379 11.46 -5.36 -11.53
N ALA A 380 12.61 -5.45 -12.24
CA ALA A 380 13.48 -4.32 -12.57
C ALA A 380 13.26 -3.79 -14.00
N THR A 381 12.65 -4.59 -14.88
CA THR A 381 12.52 -4.26 -16.30
C THR A 381 11.63 -3.03 -16.50
N THR A 382 12.24 -1.94 -16.97
CA THR A 382 11.63 -0.61 -17.01
C THR A 382 11.64 -0.06 -18.42
N VAL A 383 10.50 0.51 -18.83
CA VAL A 383 10.39 1.28 -20.08
C VAL A 383 10.41 2.76 -19.72
N ARG A 384 11.34 3.51 -20.33
CA ARG A 384 11.49 4.95 -20.12
C ARG A 384 11.50 5.66 -21.46
N PHE A 385 10.81 6.79 -21.56
CA PHE A 385 10.94 7.68 -22.71
C PHE A 385 10.53 9.11 -22.40
N ARG A 386 10.91 10.05 -23.26
CA ARG A 386 10.41 11.43 -23.22
C ARG A 386 9.42 11.66 -24.35
N ILE A 387 8.29 12.27 -24.04
CA ILE A 387 7.26 12.62 -25.01
C ILE A 387 6.82 14.07 -24.85
N LYS A 388 6.56 14.76 -25.96
CA LYS A 388 5.95 16.09 -26.01
C LYS A 388 4.80 16.07 -27.01
N PRO A 389 3.55 16.25 -26.55
CA PRO A 389 2.42 16.35 -27.45
C PRO A 389 2.24 17.79 -27.94
N LEU A 390 1.89 17.98 -29.22
CA LEU A 390 1.62 19.32 -29.79
C LEU A 390 0.13 19.72 -29.70
N ALA A 391 -0.66 18.86 -29.07
CA ALA A 391 -2.05 19.08 -28.69
C ALA A 391 -2.28 18.47 -27.30
N ASP A 392 -3.36 18.83 -26.63
CA ASP A 392 -3.73 18.16 -25.38
C ASP A 392 -4.12 16.71 -25.68
N VAL A 393 -3.68 15.81 -24.80
CA VAL A 393 -3.94 14.37 -24.86
C VAL A 393 -4.79 13.99 -23.65
N SER A 394 -5.94 13.37 -23.89
CA SER A 394 -6.82 12.86 -22.83
C SER A 394 -6.23 11.64 -22.15
N ASP A 395 -5.57 10.76 -22.91
CA ASP A 395 -4.99 9.52 -22.40
C ASP A 395 -3.77 9.07 -23.22
N LEU A 396 -2.64 8.84 -22.55
CA LEU A 396 -1.48 8.13 -23.07
C LEU A 396 -1.55 6.67 -22.62
N GLN A 397 -1.43 5.75 -23.57
CA GLN A 397 -1.35 4.31 -23.30
C GLN A 397 -0.11 3.70 -23.94
N VAL A 398 0.43 2.68 -23.27
CA VAL A 398 1.40 1.77 -23.89
C VAL A 398 0.79 0.39 -23.98
N LEU A 399 0.81 -0.19 -25.19
CA LEU A 399 0.42 -1.56 -25.46
C LEU A 399 1.68 -2.39 -25.71
N ILE A 400 1.68 -3.60 -25.15
CA ILE A 400 2.74 -4.59 -25.31
C ILE A 400 2.06 -5.92 -25.63
N TRP A 401 2.30 -6.45 -26.82
CA TRP A 401 1.83 -7.77 -27.19
C TRP A 401 2.53 -8.84 -26.36
N SER A 402 1.74 -9.73 -25.74
CA SER A 402 2.22 -10.87 -24.97
C SER A 402 2.05 -12.15 -25.79
N ASP A 403 3.16 -12.78 -26.15
CA ASP A 403 3.12 -14.07 -26.83
C ASP A 403 2.63 -15.19 -25.90
N LYS A 404 2.88 -15.06 -24.59
CA LYS A 404 2.40 -15.99 -23.57
C LYS A 404 0.88 -15.91 -23.39
N LEU A 405 0.32 -14.71 -23.35
CA LEU A 405 -1.10 -14.48 -23.03
C LEU A 405 -1.98 -14.36 -24.28
N LYS A 406 -1.37 -14.20 -25.47
CA LYS A 406 -2.08 -14.01 -26.76
C LYS A 406 -3.03 -12.81 -26.76
N ASP A 407 -2.66 -11.74 -26.04
CA ASP A 407 -3.36 -10.45 -25.99
C ASP A 407 -2.33 -9.33 -25.78
N ASN A 408 -2.77 -8.08 -25.99
CA ASN A 408 -2.02 -6.91 -25.58
C ASN A 408 -2.16 -6.70 -24.07
N CYS A 409 -1.04 -6.62 -23.39
CA CYS A 409 -0.95 -5.97 -22.10
C CYS A 409 -0.97 -4.45 -22.29
N ARG A 410 -1.60 -3.74 -21.36
CA ARG A 410 -1.84 -2.30 -21.43
C ARG A 410 -1.40 -1.62 -20.14
N ILE A 411 -0.90 -0.40 -20.27
CA ILE A 411 -0.72 0.56 -19.18
C ILE A 411 -1.33 1.88 -19.63
N ARG A 412 -2.15 2.49 -18.77
CA ARG A 412 -2.62 3.86 -18.94
C ARG A 412 -1.81 4.80 -18.06
N LEU A 413 -1.30 5.86 -18.67
CA LEU A 413 -0.41 6.84 -18.06
C LEU A 413 -1.08 8.21 -17.92
N GLY A 414 -2.33 8.33 -18.43
CA GLY A 414 -3.18 9.49 -18.23
C GLY A 414 -2.92 10.63 -19.21
N ALA A 415 -3.47 11.80 -18.90
CA ALA A 415 -3.44 12.97 -19.76
C ALA A 415 -2.05 13.61 -19.85
N LEU A 416 -1.76 14.22 -21.00
CA LEU A 416 -0.57 15.05 -21.21
C LEU A 416 -0.99 16.43 -21.69
N GLY A 417 -0.43 17.45 -21.05
CA GLY A 417 -0.63 18.83 -21.48
C GLY A 417 0.16 19.14 -22.76
N LYS A 418 -0.46 19.94 -23.63
CA LYS A 418 0.16 20.45 -24.85
C LYS A 418 1.51 21.15 -24.59
N ASP A 419 2.45 20.96 -25.51
CA ASP A 419 3.75 21.61 -25.61
C ASP A 419 4.68 21.41 -24.40
N GLN A 420 4.40 20.42 -23.55
CA GLN A 420 5.24 20.07 -22.41
C GLN A 420 5.95 18.74 -22.65
N TRP A 421 7.29 18.75 -22.51
CA TRP A 421 8.03 17.50 -22.38
C TRP A 421 7.69 16.81 -21.07
N ARG A 422 7.39 15.52 -21.15
CA ARG A 422 7.21 14.63 -20.01
C ARG A 422 8.14 13.45 -20.13
N THR A 423 8.82 13.11 -19.05
CA THR A 423 9.48 11.81 -18.91
C THR A 423 8.42 10.84 -18.42
N VAL A 424 8.25 9.77 -19.15
CA VAL A 424 7.39 8.64 -18.84
C VAL A 424 8.29 7.49 -18.43
N GLU A 425 7.93 6.84 -17.33
CA GLU A 425 8.61 5.67 -16.81
C GLU A 425 7.60 4.73 -16.17
N PHE A 426 7.71 3.44 -16.47
CA PHE A 426 6.92 2.40 -15.83
C PHE A 426 7.67 1.07 -15.91
N ARG A 427 7.37 0.16 -14.99
CA ARG A 427 7.89 -1.21 -15.05
C ARG A 427 7.01 -2.06 -15.95
N ALA A 428 7.64 -2.84 -16.83
CA ALA A 428 6.93 -3.65 -17.82
C ALA A 428 5.98 -4.66 -17.16
N ILE A 429 6.35 -5.17 -15.98
CA ILE A 429 5.54 -6.10 -15.19
C ILE A 429 4.19 -5.51 -14.72
N GLU A 430 3.99 -4.20 -14.80
CA GLU A 430 2.74 -3.54 -14.43
C GLU A 430 1.69 -3.58 -15.55
N ALA A 431 2.11 -3.93 -16.79
CA ALA A 431 1.20 -4.03 -17.92
C ALA A 431 0.32 -5.27 -17.81
N ARG A 432 -0.99 -5.10 -18.01
CA ARG A 432 -1.99 -6.16 -17.82
C ARG A 432 -2.89 -6.35 -19.03
N VAL A 433 -3.29 -7.59 -19.28
CA VAL A 433 -4.29 -7.91 -20.31
C VAL A 433 -5.69 -7.42 -19.92
N GLY A 434 -6.57 -7.33 -20.91
CA GLY A 434 -7.91 -6.74 -20.76
C GLY A 434 -7.93 -5.22 -20.89
N TRP A 435 -9.06 -4.67 -21.33
CA TRP A 435 -9.27 -3.23 -21.50
C TRP A 435 -9.37 -2.47 -20.18
N ASP A 436 -9.77 -3.18 -19.12
CA ASP A 436 -9.84 -2.70 -17.74
C ASP A 436 -8.50 -2.86 -16.98
N MET A 437 -7.50 -3.51 -17.60
CA MET A 437 -6.19 -3.82 -17.01
C MET A 437 -6.29 -4.65 -15.72
N LYS A 438 -7.31 -5.49 -15.57
CA LYS A 438 -7.48 -6.35 -14.39
C LYS A 438 -7.00 -7.79 -14.58
N GLY A 439 -6.54 -8.13 -15.79
CA GLY A 439 -6.03 -9.45 -16.11
C GLY A 439 -4.61 -9.74 -15.60
N LYS A 440 -4.05 -10.86 -16.09
CA LYS A 440 -2.66 -11.26 -15.83
C LYS A 440 -1.68 -10.20 -16.31
N SER A 441 -0.59 -10.03 -15.56
CA SER A 441 0.52 -9.16 -15.94
C SER A 441 1.45 -9.79 -16.98
N LEU A 442 2.39 -9.00 -17.51
CA LEU A 442 3.52 -9.46 -18.32
C LEU A 442 4.58 -10.27 -17.56
N GLU A 443 4.35 -10.61 -16.29
CA GLU A 443 5.31 -11.37 -15.50
C GLU A 443 5.70 -12.70 -16.18
N GLY A 444 7.02 -12.91 -16.31
CA GLY A 444 7.58 -14.08 -16.95
C GLY A 444 7.27 -14.17 -18.45
N ASP A 445 7.10 -13.03 -19.13
CA ASP A 445 7.07 -12.91 -20.59
C ASP A 445 8.33 -12.15 -21.09
N VAL A 446 8.44 -11.96 -22.41
CA VAL A 446 9.51 -11.21 -23.06
C VAL A 446 8.97 -9.90 -23.60
N LEU A 447 9.62 -8.80 -23.22
CA LEU A 447 9.41 -7.48 -23.79
C LEU A 447 10.25 -7.34 -25.07
N ASN A 448 9.60 -7.48 -26.22
CA ASN A 448 10.21 -7.35 -27.55
C ASN A 448 9.47 -6.39 -28.48
N ASN A 449 8.41 -5.76 -27.97
CA ASN A 449 7.58 -4.83 -28.70
C ASN A 449 6.99 -3.78 -27.77
N VAL A 450 6.73 -2.60 -28.33
CA VAL A 450 5.90 -1.57 -27.71
C VAL A 450 5.08 -0.87 -28.77
N LYS A 451 3.87 -0.46 -28.41
CA LYS A 451 3.08 0.53 -29.14
C LYS A 451 2.67 1.63 -28.18
N ILE A 452 3.13 2.85 -28.46
CA ILE A 452 2.70 4.05 -27.76
C ILE A 452 1.48 4.59 -28.51
N ALA A 453 0.34 4.65 -27.83
CA ALA A 453 -0.93 5.13 -28.37
C ALA A 453 -1.41 6.33 -27.55
N LEU A 454 -1.97 7.34 -28.20
CA LEU A 454 -2.48 8.55 -27.56
C LEU A 454 -3.88 8.82 -28.07
N ASP A 455 -4.77 9.20 -27.16
CA ASP A 455 -6.09 9.73 -27.48
C ASP A 455 -6.01 11.26 -27.58
N GLY A 456 -6.15 11.77 -28.80
CA GLY A 456 -6.02 13.19 -29.12
C GLY A 456 -6.59 13.53 -30.50
N PRO A 457 -6.58 14.82 -30.89
CA PRO A 457 -7.14 15.27 -32.17
C PRO A 457 -6.57 14.53 -33.40
N ALA A 458 -7.38 14.41 -34.45
CA ALA A 458 -7.00 13.67 -35.67
C ALA A 458 -5.79 14.24 -36.42
N ASP A 459 -5.44 15.51 -36.18
CA ASP A 459 -4.29 16.23 -36.74
C ASP A 459 -3.16 16.42 -35.71
N ALA A 460 -3.27 15.82 -34.52
CA ALA A 460 -2.27 15.93 -33.47
C ALA A 460 -0.93 15.31 -33.90
N ARG A 461 0.15 15.91 -33.41
CA ARG A 461 1.51 15.42 -33.58
C ARG A 461 2.18 15.29 -32.23
N TYR A 462 3.10 14.34 -32.15
CA TYR A 462 3.80 14.00 -30.92
C TYR A 462 5.28 13.81 -31.25
N TRP A 463 6.13 14.23 -30.34
CA TRP A 463 7.57 14.00 -30.43
C TRP A 463 8.02 13.07 -29.34
N LEU A 464 8.70 12.00 -29.75
CA LEU A 464 9.36 11.02 -28.88
C LEU A 464 10.87 11.26 -28.90
N SER A 465 11.51 11.15 -27.74
CA SER A 465 12.97 11.13 -27.62
C SER A 465 13.41 10.24 -26.46
N HIS A 466 14.69 9.85 -26.42
CA HIS A 466 15.31 9.13 -25.31
C HIS A 466 14.52 7.87 -24.89
N PHE A 467 14.12 7.05 -25.86
CA PHE A 467 13.41 5.80 -25.56
C PHE A 467 14.43 4.74 -25.11
N GLU A 468 14.19 4.14 -23.95
CA GLU A 468 15.07 3.17 -23.31
C GLU A 468 14.27 1.98 -22.77
N ILE A 469 14.83 0.78 -22.95
CA ILE A 469 14.45 -0.41 -22.19
C ILE A 469 15.60 -0.70 -21.23
N LEU A 470 15.30 -0.71 -19.94
CA LEU A 470 16.24 -0.94 -18.85
C LEU A 470 15.93 -2.32 -18.22
N ASP A 471 16.97 -3.06 -17.84
CA ASP A 471 16.88 -4.41 -17.26
C ASP A 471 17.82 -4.57 -16.06
#